data_AF-A0A8X6XFA6-F1
#
_entry.id   AF-A0A8X6XFA6-F1
#
_cell.length_a   1.000
_cell.length_b   1.000
_cell.length_c   1.000
_cell.angle_alpha   90.00
_cell.angle_beta   90.00
_cell.angle_gamma   90.00
#
_symmetry.space_group_name_H-M   'P 1'
#
loop_
_entity.id
_entity.type
_entity.pdbx_description
1 polymer ?
#
loop_
_entity_poly.entity_id
_entity_poly.type
_entity_poly.pdbx_seq_one_letter_code
_entity_poly.pdbx_strand_id
1 'polypeptide(L)'
;MDAYYSYPLLISSIVLLLTWVVFNWWSQNRKLPPGLWGIPFLGYFPFLSQTHEDFNKMHKIYGNVFSFRTISGDLIVIINGLKTIKDVLVNRADEFDGRPLQSNLIAWFSDGLGIAQEEGEAWVHHRKFFLQTSKKFGFGKLEMEERIHDEIKQMMEILRKEKNANLHFSVAHAVTSVSYLKFYSAKNLTGIRHL
;
A
#
# COMPACT_ATOMS: atom_id res chain seq x y z
N MET A 1 -57.27 -16.30 0.31
CA MET A 1 -57.11 -15.25 1.34
C MET A 1 -55.69 -15.20 1.90
N ASP A 2 -54.88 -16.23 1.65
CA ASP A 2 -53.54 -16.38 2.24
C ASP A 2 -52.49 -15.42 1.67
N ALA A 3 -52.61 -15.03 0.39
CA ALA A 3 -51.69 -14.08 -0.23
C ALA A 3 -51.76 -12.67 0.39
N TYR A 4 -52.92 -12.24 0.90
CA TYR A 4 -53.11 -10.89 1.43
C TYR A 4 -52.36 -10.66 2.75
N TYR A 5 -52.28 -11.69 3.60
CA TYR A 5 -51.56 -11.64 4.88
C TYR A 5 -50.07 -11.95 4.72
N SER A 6 -49.66 -12.64 3.65
CA SER A 6 -48.25 -12.95 3.38
C SER A 6 -47.40 -11.71 3.09
N TYR A 7 -47.92 -10.73 2.34
CA TYR A 7 -47.19 -9.48 2.02
C TYR A 7 -46.83 -8.62 3.23
N PRO A 8 -47.77 -8.26 4.15
CA PRO A 8 -47.43 -7.42 5.31
C PRO A 8 -46.46 -8.11 6.28
N LEU A 9 -46.53 -9.43 6.43
CA LEU A 9 -45.58 -10.20 7.23
C LEU A 9 -44.16 -10.18 6.62
N LEU A 10 -44.06 -10.36 5.30
CA LEU A 10 -42.79 -10.23 4.57
C LEU A 10 -42.21 -8.82 4.72
N ILE A 11 -43.02 -7.78 4.50
CA ILE A 11 -42.57 -6.39 4.64
C ILE A 11 -42.08 -6.13 6.08
N SER A 12 -42.86 -6.53 7.09
CA SER A 12 -42.46 -6.36 8.49
C SER A 12 -41.15 -7.08 8.82
N SER A 13 -40.94 -8.30 8.30
CA SER A 13 -39.68 -9.02 8.49
C SER A 13 -38.49 -8.32 7.83
N ILE A 14 -38.68 -7.74 6.64
CA ILE A 14 -37.64 -6.99 5.93
C ILE A 14 -37.29 -5.72 6.71
N VAL A 15 -38.29 -4.98 7.22
CA VAL A 15 -38.06 -3.77 8.03
C VAL A 15 -37.32 -4.10 9.33
N LEU A 16 -37.72 -5.18 10.03
CA LEU A 16 -37.01 -5.63 11.23
C LEU A 16 -35.56 -6.02 10.93
N LEU A 17 -35.32 -6.70 9.82
CA LEU A 17 -33.97 -7.06 9.41
C LEU A 17 -33.14 -5.82 9.06
N LEU A 18 -33.68 -4.87 8.31
CA LEU A 18 -33.00 -3.62 7.95
C LEU A 18 -32.67 -2.77 9.19
N THR A 19 -33.62 -2.63 10.11
CA THR A 19 -33.39 -1.89 11.35
C THR A 19 -32.33 -2.54 12.22
N TRP A 20 -32.32 -3.87 12.32
CA TRP A 20 -31.28 -4.63 13.01
C TRP A 20 -29.90 -4.45 12.36
N VAL A 21 -29.81 -4.53 11.02
CA VAL A 21 -28.57 -4.30 10.27
C VAL A 21 -28.04 -2.88 10.50
N VAL A 22 -28.89 -1.86 10.37
CA VAL A 22 -28.49 -0.45 10.58
C VAL A 22 -28.08 -0.19 12.03
N PHE A 23 -28.82 -0.71 13.00
CA PHE A 23 -28.49 -0.56 14.41
C PHE A 23 -27.13 -1.19 14.75
N ASN A 24 -26.88 -2.41 14.25
CA ASN A 24 -25.60 -3.08 14.43
C ASN A 24 -24.46 -2.35 13.74
N TRP A 25 -24.66 -1.87 12.51
CA TRP A 25 -23.68 -1.07 11.78
C TRP A 25 -23.32 0.20 12.54
N TRP A 26 -24.32 0.93 13.01
CA TRP A 26 -24.11 2.11 13.83
C TRP A 26 -23.37 1.75 15.12
N SER A 27 -23.81 0.70 15.84
CA SER A 27 -23.16 0.16 17.05
C SER A 27 -21.67 -0.08 16.93
N GLN A 28 -21.26 -0.74 15.86
CA GLN A 28 -19.86 -1.06 15.63
C GLN A 28 -19.01 0.18 15.35
N ASN A 29 -19.59 1.16 14.66
CA ASN A 29 -18.82 2.30 14.16
C ASN A 29 -18.71 3.46 15.16
N ARG A 30 -19.61 3.59 16.16
CA ARG A 30 -19.54 4.68 17.17
C ARG A 30 -18.24 4.72 17.98
N LYS A 31 -17.57 3.57 18.11
CA LYS A 31 -16.32 3.42 18.89
C LYS A 31 -15.07 3.69 18.06
N LEU A 32 -15.21 3.89 16.75
CA LEU A 32 -14.10 4.07 15.82
C LEU A 32 -13.74 5.55 15.68
N PRO A 33 -12.54 5.87 15.17
CA PRO A 33 -12.20 7.23 14.79
C PRO A 33 -13.27 7.84 13.87
N PRO A 34 -13.48 9.16 13.93
CA PRO A 34 -14.50 9.84 13.13
C PRO A 34 -14.28 9.59 11.64
N GLY A 35 -15.34 9.55 10.84
CA GLY A 35 -15.23 9.48 9.39
C GLY A 35 -16.47 8.98 8.68
N LEU A 36 -16.39 8.94 7.35
CA LEU A 36 -17.46 8.44 6.49
C LEU A 36 -17.36 6.91 6.44
N TRP A 37 -18.06 6.23 7.37
CA TRP A 37 -18.08 4.77 7.41
C TRP A 37 -18.76 4.13 6.21
N GLY A 38 -19.52 4.91 5.45
CA GLY A 38 -20.23 4.48 4.24
C GLY A 38 -21.49 3.67 4.54
N ILE A 39 -22.09 3.15 3.48
CA ILE A 39 -23.26 2.27 3.57
C ILE A 39 -22.84 0.86 4.00
N PRO A 40 -23.72 0.13 4.73
CA PRO A 40 -23.46 -1.27 5.06
C PRO A 40 -23.06 -2.07 3.81
N PHE A 41 -22.07 -2.94 3.95
CA PHE A 41 -21.47 -3.78 2.90
C PHE A 41 -20.64 -3.03 1.84
N LEU A 42 -21.08 -1.89 1.31
CA LEU A 42 -20.33 -1.18 0.27
C LEU A 42 -19.17 -0.32 0.81
N GLY A 43 -19.28 0.11 2.08
CA GLY A 43 -18.32 1.03 2.67
C GLY A 43 -18.34 2.40 1.97
N TYR A 44 -17.23 3.15 2.10
CA TYR A 44 -17.05 4.45 1.46
C TYR A 44 -16.03 4.44 0.32
N PHE A 45 -15.25 3.36 0.19
CA PHE A 45 -14.18 3.26 -0.81
C PHE A 45 -14.63 3.51 -2.27
N PRO A 46 -15.78 3.00 -2.75
CA PRO A 46 -16.23 3.24 -4.12
C PRO A 46 -16.55 4.72 -4.45
N PHE A 47 -16.70 5.56 -3.44
CA PHE A 47 -16.99 6.99 -3.60
C PHE A 47 -15.72 7.85 -3.63
N LEU A 48 -14.55 7.25 -3.47
CA LEU A 48 -13.26 7.93 -3.61
C LEU A 48 -12.90 8.02 -5.08
N SER A 49 -12.57 9.22 -5.53
CA SER A 49 -12.20 9.50 -6.93
C SER A 49 -10.68 9.60 -7.08
N GLN A 50 -10.09 10.56 -6.38
CA GLN A 50 -8.66 10.75 -6.27
C GLN A 50 -8.30 10.65 -4.79
N THR A 51 -7.78 9.48 -4.42
CA THR A 51 -7.56 9.07 -3.02
C THR A 51 -6.84 10.14 -2.20
N HIS A 52 -5.77 10.74 -2.74
CA HIS A 52 -4.98 11.73 -2.02
C HIS A 52 -5.71 13.08 -1.82
N GLU A 53 -6.47 13.56 -2.81
CA GLU A 53 -7.25 14.80 -2.69
C GLU A 53 -8.44 14.61 -1.75
N ASP A 54 -9.14 13.49 -1.87
CA ASP A 54 -10.32 13.18 -1.08
C ASP A 54 -9.93 12.96 0.40
N PHE A 55 -8.79 12.31 0.66
CA PHE A 55 -8.23 12.23 2.02
C PHE A 55 -7.84 13.59 2.59
N ASN A 56 -7.33 14.51 1.77
CA ASN A 56 -7.02 15.87 2.23
C ASN A 56 -8.31 16.66 2.56
N LYS A 57 -9.39 16.49 1.78
CA LYS A 57 -10.70 17.07 2.11
C LYS A 57 -11.24 16.49 3.43
N MET A 58 -11.15 15.18 3.60
CA MET A 58 -11.54 14.50 4.84
C MET A 58 -10.70 14.93 6.04
N HIS A 59 -9.39 15.11 5.86
CA HIS A 59 -8.48 15.62 6.89
C HIS A 59 -8.93 16.99 7.41
N LYS A 60 -9.39 17.88 6.53
CA LYS A 60 -9.93 19.19 6.93
C LYS A 60 -11.24 19.10 7.72
N ILE A 61 -12.03 18.04 7.54
CA ILE A 61 -13.34 17.85 8.18
C ILE A 61 -13.20 17.09 9.50
N TYR A 62 -12.48 15.96 9.50
CA TYR A 62 -12.38 15.02 10.60
C TYR A 62 -11.09 15.16 11.41
N GLY A 63 -10.12 15.93 10.92
CA GLY A 63 -8.83 16.13 11.56
C GLY A 63 -7.81 15.05 11.22
N ASN A 64 -6.77 14.95 12.05
CA ASN A 64 -5.57 14.16 11.77
C ASN A 64 -5.79 12.64 11.72
N VAL A 65 -6.83 12.12 12.37
CA VAL A 65 -7.12 10.69 12.41
C VAL A 65 -8.57 10.47 12.05
N PHE A 66 -8.82 9.77 10.96
CA PHE A 66 -10.17 9.42 10.52
C PHE A 66 -10.23 8.01 9.96
N SER A 67 -11.44 7.45 9.87
CA SER A 67 -11.62 6.08 9.39
C SER A 67 -12.77 5.93 8.40
N PHE A 68 -12.66 4.95 7.51
CA PHE A 68 -13.72 4.55 6.60
C PHE A 68 -13.67 3.04 6.35
N ARG A 69 -14.76 2.47 5.82
CA ARG A 69 -14.82 1.04 5.49
C ARG A 69 -14.67 0.77 4.00
N THR A 70 -14.07 -0.37 3.67
CA THR A 70 -13.99 -0.90 2.30
C THR A 70 -15.25 -1.66 1.91
N ILE A 71 -15.35 -2.03 0.63
CA ILE A 71 -16.41 -2.90 0.11
C ILE A 71 -16.37 -4.32 0.72
N SER A 72 -15.23 -4.73 1.25
CA SER A 72 -15.07 -6.00 1.96
C SER A 72 -15.47 -5.91 3.43
N GLY A 73 -15.80 -4.70 3.91
CA GLY A 73 -16.11 -4.42 5.31
C GLY A 73 -14.89 -4.08 6.18
N ASP A 74 -13.68 -4.13 5.63
CA ASP A 74 -12.45 -3.82 6.35
C ASP A 74 -12.40 -2.37 6.78
N LEU A 75 -11.86 -2.11 7.97
CA LEU A 75 -11.67 -0.77 8.48
C LEU A 75 -10.32 -0.21 8.03
N ILE A 76 -10.33 0.92 7.35
CA ILE A 76 -9.14 1.69 7.02
C ILE A 76 -9.08 2.92 7.91
N VAL A 77 -7.98 3.08 8.63
CA VAL A 77 -7.68 4.28 9.44
C VAL A 77 -6.61 5.09 8.71
N ILE A 78 -6.91 6.34 8.42
CA ILE A 78 -5.99 7.28 7.79
C ILE A 78 -5.39 8.20 8.85
N ILE A 79 -4.08 8.33 8.80
CA ILE A 79 -3.28 9.11 9.75
C ILE A 79 -2.61 10.24 8.98
N ASN A 80 -2.85 11.47 9.43
CA ASN A 80 -2.36 12.69 8.84
C ASN A 80 -1.61 13.54 9.85
N GLY A 81 -0.75 14.41 9.32
CA GLY A 81 0.03 15.36 10.09
C GLY A 81 1.29 14.73 10.67
N LEU A 82 2.40 15.48 10.56
CA LEU A 82 3.74 15.00 10.90
C LEU A 82 3.85 14.46 12.34
N LYS A 83 3.23 15.15 13.31
CA LYS A 83 3.27 14.74 14.72
C LYS A 83 2.59 13.38 14.94
N THR A 84 1.41 13.18 14.37
CA THR A 84 0.64 11.93 14.50
C THR A 84 1.34 10.79 13.78
N ILE A 85 1.84 11.05 12.56
CA ILE A 85 2.60 10.07 11.77
C ILE A 85 3.85 9.63 12.53
N LYS A 86 4.59 10.57 13.12
CA LYS A 86 5.76 10.26 13.95
C LYS A 86 5.39 9.44 15.18
N ASP A 87 4.29 9.77 15.85
CA ASP A 87 3.87 9.00 17.03
C ASP A 87 3.58 7.54 16.67
N VAL A 88 2.88 7.33 15.55
CA VAL A 88 2.47 5.98 15.12
C VAL A 88 3.64 5.19 14.52
N LEU A 89 4.35 5.76 13.54
CA LEU A 89 5.37 5.04 12.78
C LEU A 89 6.74 4.99 13.45
N VAL A 90 6.98 5.78 14.50
CA VAL A 90 8.28 5.83 15.19
C VAL A 90 8.13 5.50 16.66
N ASN A 91 7.29 6.22 17.40
CA ASN A 91 7.19 6.01 18.85
C ASN A 91 6.47 4.70 19.19
N ARG A 92 5.56 4.24 18.32
CA ARG A 92 4.79 3.00 18.46
C ARG A 92 4.99 2.05 17.29
N ALA A 93 6.18 2.06 16.70
CA ALA A 93 6.47 1.26 15.51
C ALA A 93 6.12 -0.22 15.68
N ASP A 94 6.40 -0.80 16.86
CA ASP A 94 6.14 -2.21 17.18
C ASP A 94 4.63 -2.54 17.28
N GLU A 95 3.75 -1.55 17.47
CA GLU A 95 2.29 -1.74 17.47
C GLU A 95 1.69 -1.65 16.06
N PHE A 96 2.40 -1.01 15.11
CA PHE A 96 1.91 -0.66 13.77
C PHE A 96 2.85 -1.13 12.64
N ASP A 97 3.61 -2.20 12.86
CA ASP A 97 4.56 -2.76 11.87
C ASP A 97 3.93 -3.79 10.91
N GLY A 98 2.64 -4.10 11.11
CA GLY A 98 1.89 -5.05 10.28
C GLY A 98 1.75 -4.64 8.80
N ARG A 99 1.62 -5.65 7.95
CA ARG A 99 1.58 -5.56 6.48
C ARG A 99 0.30 -6.23 5.96
N PRO A 100 -0.75 -5.46 5.64
CA PRO A 100 -2.01 -6.05 5.21
C PRO A 100 -1.87 -6.72 3.83
N LEU A 101 -1.84 -8.06 3.82
CA LEU A 101 -1.69 -8.90 2.63
C LEU A 101 -2.86 -8.74 1.64
N GLN A 102 -4.08 -8.60 2.17
CA GLN A 102 -5.33 -8.64 1.39
C GLN A 102 -5.53 -7.41 0.50
N SER A 103 -4.98 -6.25 0.89
CA SER A 103 -5.06 -5.01 0.13
C SER A 103 -3.83 -4.76 -0.76
N ASN A 104 -2.87 -5.68 -0.77
CA ASN A 104 -1.60 -5.49 -1.45
C ASN A 104 -1.44 -6.46 -2.63
N LEU A 105 -1.54 -5.93 -3.85
CA LEU A 105 -1.32 -6.69 -5.09
C LEU A 105 0.02 -7.42 -5.11
N ILE A 106 1.08 -6.81 -4.57
CA ILE A 106 2.41 -7.43 -4.52
C ILE A 106 2.40 -8.62 -3.58
N ALA A 107 1.72 -8.52 -2.44
CA ALA A 107 1.54 -9.65 -1.53
C ALA A 107 0.77 -10.80 -2.18
N TRP A 108 -0.27 -10.48 -2.94
CA TRP A 108 -1.03 -11.49 -3.66
C TRP A 108 -0.19 -12.24 -4.70
N PHE A 109 0.66 -11.54 -5.46
CA PHE A 109 1.56 -12.19 -6.44
C PHE A 109 2.72 -12.98 -5.81
N SER A 110 3.09 -12.64 -4.57
CA SER A 110 4.24 -13.25 -3.88
C SER A 110 3.82 -14.26 -2.81
N ASP A 111 2.54 -14.58 -2.67
CA ASP A 111 1.99 -15.36 -1.55
C ASP A 111 2.45 -14.84 -0.17
N GLY A 112 2.60 -13.52 -0.06
CA GLY A 112 3.09 -12.84 1.15
C GLY A 112 4.60 -12.96 1.39
N LEU A 113 5.36 -13.53 0.45
CA LEU A 113 6.81 -13.69 0.56
C LEU A 113 7.56 -12.43 0.13
N GLY A 114 8.78 -12.30 0.64
CA GLY A 114 9.70 -11.23 0.30
C GLY A 114 9.73 -10.10 1.32
N ILE A 115 10.84 -9.36 1.27
CA ILE A 115 11.22 -8.31 2.25
C ILE A 115 10.16 -7.20 2.45
N ALA A 116 9.24 -7.02 1.50
CA ALA A 116 8.20 -6.01 1.56
C ALA A 116 6.92 -6.49 2.24
N GLN A 117 6.69 -7.80 2.36
CA GLN A 117 5.40 -8.41 2.75
C GLN A 117 5.50 -9.31 4.00
N GLU A 118 6.63 -9.98 4.21
CA GLU A 118 6.83 -10.86 5.38
C GLU A 118 6.77 -10.09 6.69
N GLU A 119 6.45 -10.76 7.80
CA GLU A 119 6.43 -10.17 9.15
C GLU A 119 7.32 -10.95 10.13
N GLY A 120 7.55 -10.40 11.32
CA GLY A 120 8.28 -11.06 12.40
C GLY A 120 9.75 -11.39 12.09
N GLU A 121 10.24 -12.50 12.63
CA GLU A 121 11.66 -12.89 12.53
C GLU A 121 12.11 -13.14 11.08
N ALA A 122 11.24 -13.67 10.23
CA ALA A 122 11.54 -13.89 8.81
C ALA A 122 11.90 -12.57 8.11
N TRP A 123 11.09 -11.53 8.32
CA TRP A 123 11.36 -10.20 7.79
C TRP A 123 12.69 -9.63 8.30
N VAL A 124 13.00 -9.81 9.60
CA VAL A 124 14.25 -9.34 10.19
C VAL A 124 15.46 -10.01 9.53
N HIS A 125 15.42 -11.33 9.35
CA HIS A 125 16.49 -12.09 8.70
C HIS A 125 16.66 -11.71 7.23
N HIS A 126 15.58 -11.66 6.46
CA HIS A 126 15.63 -11.31 5.04
C HIS A 126 16.06 -9.86 4.82
N ARG A 127 15.59 -8.92 5.66
CA ARG A 127 16.06 -7.53 5.63
C ARG A 127 17.55 -7.41 5.92
N LYS A 128 18.03 -8.11 6.96
CA LYS A 128 19.46 -8.10 7.31
C LYS A 128 20.30 -8.68 6.17
N PHE A 129 19.90 -9.83 5.62
CA PHE A 129 20.55 -10.46 4.48
C PHE A 129 20.60 -9.52 3.26
N PHE A 130 19.46 -8.92 2.90
CA PHE A 130 19.37 -7.98 1.79
C PHE A 130 20.31 -6.80 1.98
N LEU A 131 20.23 -6.09 3.12
CA LEU A 131 21.05 -4.90 3.38
C LEU A 131 22.55 -5.23 3.38
N GLN A 132 22.94 -6.36 3.97
CA GLN A 132 24.34 -6.80 3.96
C GLN A 132 24.82 -7.13 2.54
N THR A 133 23.98 -7.82 1.77
CA THR A 133 24.28 -8.20 0.39
C THR A 133 24.34 -6.98 -0.53
N SER A 134 23.41 -6.03 -0.41
CA SER A 134 23.42 -4.76 -1.16
C SER A 134 24.72 -3.98 -0.90
N LYS A 135 25.16 -3.88 0.36
CA LYS A 135 26.44 -3.23 0.70
C LYS A 135 27.65 -3.97 0.10
N LYS A 136 27.65 -5.31 0.10
CA LYS A 136 28.69 -6.11 -0.57
C LYS A 136 28.73 -5.83 -2.07
N PHE A 137 27.56 -5.67 -2.69
CA PHE A 137 27.41 -5.26 -4.08
C PHE A 137 27.56 -3.75 -4.29
N GLY A 138 28.28 -3.04 -3.43
CA GLY A 138 28.68 -1.66 -3.69
C GLY A 138 27.56 -0.62 -3.57
N PHE A 139 26.38 -0.98 -3.05
CA PHE A 139 25.34 0.01 -2.75
C PHE A 139 25.87 1.00 -1.69
N GLY A 140 25.85 2.29 -2.02
CA GLY A 140 26.44 3.35 -1.19
C GLY A 140 27.97 3.48 -1.29
N LYS A 141 28.62 2.87 -2.29
CA LYS A 141 30.05 3.05 -2.59
C LYS A 141 30.25 3.88 -3.86
N LEU A 142 31.46 4.42 -4.03
CA LEU A 142 31.87 5.20 -5.21
C LEU A 142 31.64 4.46 -6.53
N GLU A 143 31.84 3.14 -6.57
CA GLU A 143 31.64 2.36 -7.81
C GLU A 143 30.18 2.41 -8.31
N MET A 144 29.21 2.58 -7.39
CA MET A 144 27.81 2.75 -7.78
C MET A 144 27.54 4.17 -8.28
N GLU A 145 28.19 5.16 -7.70
CA GLU A 145 28.08 6.56 -8.12
C GLU A 145 28.59 6.75 -9.56
N GLU A 146 29.76 6.19 -9.89
CA GLU A 146 30.30 6.20 -11.24
C GLU A 146 29.31 5.60 -12.25
N ARG A 147 28.69 4.46 -11.89
CA ARG A 147 27.71 3.81 -12.76
C ARG A 147 26.45 4.66 -12.94
N ILE A 148 25.94 5.24 -11.86
CA ILE A 148 24.79 6.15 -11.92
C ILE A 148 25.13 7.33 -12.84
N HIS A 149 26.34 7.87 -12.75
CA HIS A 149 26.78 8.99 -13.57
C HIS A 149 26.84 8.63 -15.07
N ASP A 150 27.32 7.43 -15.41
CA ASP A 150 27.33 6.94 -16.79
C ASP A 150 25.92 6.76 -17.35
N GLU A 151 24.99 6.23 -16.55
CA GLU A 151 23.59 6.03 -16.95
C GLU A 151 22.86 7.37 -17.12
N ILE A 152 23.16 8.36 -16.27
CA ILE A 152 22.66 9.74 -16.44
C ILE A 152 23.19 10.35 -17.74
N LYS A 153 24.47 10.15 -18.09
CA LYS A 153 25.02 10.64 -19.36
C LYS A 153 24.29 10.04 -20.55
N GLN A 154 24.09 8.72 -20.56
CA GLN A 154 23.35 8.01 -21.62
C GLN A 154 21.89 8.50 -21.70
N MET A 155 21.23 8.65 -20.55
CA MET A 155 19.88 9.19 -20.47
C MET A 155 19.81 10.60 -21.10
N MET A 156 20.74 11.49 -20.74
CA MET A 156 20.80 12.85 -21.28
C MET A 156 21.05 12.87 -22.80
N GLU A 157 21.84 11.94 -23.33
CA GLU A 157 22.02 11.82 -24.78
C GLU A 157 20.73 11.42 -25.51
N ILE A 158 19.97 10.46 -24.95
CA ILE A 158 18.68 10.04 -25.50
C ILE A 158 17.71 11.22 -25.52
N LEU A 159 17.58 11.92 -24.38
CA LEU A 159 16.71 13.09 -24.24
C LEU A 159 17.08 14.23 -25.19
N ARG A 160 18.36 14.38 -25.55
CA ARG A 160 18.82 15.39 -26.51
C ARG A 160 18.56 15.00 -27.96
N LYS A 161 18.64 13.71 -28.30
CA LYS A 161 18.45 13.21 -29.66
C LYS A 161 16.98 13.10 -30.04
N GLU A 162 16.11 12.79 -29.07
CA GLU A 162 14.68 12.58 -29.30
C GLU A 162 13.86 13.82 -28.95
N LYS A 163 13.17 14.39 -29.94
CA LYS A 163 12.33 15.59 -29.77
C LYS A 163 11.16 15.41 -28.79
N ASN A 164 10.71 14.17 -28.59
CA ASN A 164 9.58 13.79 -27.72
C ASN A 164 9.97 12.66 -26.76
N ALA A 165 11.21 12.65 -26.28
CA ALA A 165 11.70 11.63 -25.36
C ALA A 165 10.84 11.61 -24.08
N ASN A 166 10.38 10.41 -23.69
CA ASN A 166 9.61 10.26 -22.45
C ASN A 166 10.56 10.19 -21.25
N LEU A 167 10.72 11.32 -20.55
CA LEU A 167 11.58 11.42 -19.38
C LEU A 167 11.30 10.34 -18.32
N HIS A 168 10.02 10.03 -18.06
CA HIS A 168 9.66 9.01 -17.08
C HIS A 168 10.19 7.64 -17.50
N PHE A 169 10.06 7.28 -18.78
CA PHE A 169 10.59 6.03 -19.30
C PHE A 169 12.12 5.99 -19.26
N SER A 170 12.79 7.09 -19.62
CA SER A 170 14.25 7.19 -19.60
C SER A 170 14.82 7.06 -18.18
N VAL A 171 14.18 7.68 -17.19
CA VAL A 171 14.56 7.53 -15.77
C VAL A 171 14.34 6.10 -15.30
N ALA A 172 13.19 5.50 -15.61
CA ALA A 172 12.91 4.12 -15.23
C ALA A 172 13.94 3.15 -15.82
N HIS A 173 14.31 3.33 -17.09
CA HIS A 173 15.35 2.54 -17.76
C HIS A 173 16.73 2.70 -17.11
N ALA A 174 17.13 3.93 -16.77
CA ALA A 174 18.41 4.17 -16.09
C ALA A 174 18.45 3.45 -14.74
N VAL A 175 17.39 3.54 -13.94
CA VAL A 175 17.30 2.87 -12.62
C VAL A 175 17.36 1.35 -12.76
N THR A 176 16.64 0.77 -13.72
CA THR A 176 16.64 -0.68 -13.94
C THR A 176 17.99 -1.17 -14.46
N SER A 177 18.65 -0.42 -15.33
CA SER A 177 19.99 -0.75 -15.86
C SER A 177 21.06 -0.76 -14.76
N VAL A 178 21.12 0.29 -13.92
CA VAL A 178 22.03 0.34 -12.76
C VAL A 178 21.82 -0.87 -11.85
N SER A 179 20.55 -1.16 -11.54
CA SER A 179 20.18 -2.28 -10.69
C SER A 179 20.60 -3.61 -11.31
N TYR A 180 20.20 -3.86 -12.55
CA TYR A 180 20.45 -5.12 -13.27
C TYR A 180 21.93 -5.42 -13.41
N LEU A 181 22.74 -4.44 -13.83
CA LEU A 181 24.16 -4.65 -14.05
C LEU A 181 24.92 -4.94 -12.77
N LYS A 182 24.50 -4.35 -11.64
CA LYS A 182 25.13 -4.65 -10.35
C LYS A 182 24.77 -6.05 -9.86
N PHE A 183 23.52 -6.48 -10.04
CA PHE A 183 23.10 -7.86 -9.74
C PHE A 183 23.74 -8.89 -10.69
N TYR A 184 23.91 -8.55 -11.98
CA TYR A 184 24.52 -9.44 -12.96
C TYR A 184 26.04 -9.58 -12.74
N SER A 185 26.74 -8.47 -12.47
CA SER A 185 28.16 -8.48 -12.10
C SER A 185 28.41 -9.28 -10.81
N ALA A 186 27.52 -9.13 -9.82
CA ALA A 186 27.52 -9.93 -8.60
C ALA A 186 27.37 -11.44 -8.88
N LYS A 187 26.40 -11.82 -9.72
CA LYS A 187 26.16 -13.23 -10.08
C LYS A 187 27.40 -13.87 -10.73
N ASN A 188 28.06 -13.14 -11.63
CA ASN A 188 29.29 -13.59 -12.30
C ASN A 188 30.49 -13.71 -11.34
N LEU A 189 30.56 -12.90 -10.29
CA LEU A 189 31.62 -12.99 -9.26
C LEU A 189 31.40 -14.16 -8.28
N THR A 190 30.15 -14.56 -8.04
CA THR A 190 29.82 -15.66 -7.12
C THR A 190 29.87 -17.07 -7.74
N GLY A 191 30.13 -17.20 -9.05
CA GLY A 191 30.29 -18.50 -9.70
C GLY A 191 29.06 -19.42 -9.62
N ILE A 192 27.87 -18.88 -9.33
CA ILE A 192 26.63 -19.66 -9.25
C ILE A 192 26.21 -20.02 -10.68
N ARG A 193 26.77 -21.14 -11.16
CA ARG A 193 26.30 -21.86 -12.34
C ARG A 193 24.87 -22.33 -12.08
N HIS A 194 24.04 -22.16 -13.11
CA HIS A 194 22.65 -22.60 -13.22
C HIS A 194 22.35 -23.87 -12.40
N LEU A 195 21.41 -23.75 -11.45
CA LEU A 195 20.46 -24.80 -11.13
C LEU A 195 19.17 -24.49 -11.89
#